data_AF-A0A835ZBH3-F1
#
_entry.id   AF-A0A835ZBH3-F1
#
_cell.length_a   1.000
_cell.length_b   1.000
_cell.length_c   1.000
_cell.angle_alpha   90.00
_cell.angle_beta   90.00
_cell.angle_gamma   90.00
#
_symmetry.space_group_name_H-M   'P 1'
#
loop_
_entity.id
_entity.type
_entity.pdbx_description
1 polymer ?
#
loop_
_entity_poly.entity_id
_entity_poly.type
_entity_poly.pdbx_seq_one_letter_code
_entity_poly.pdbx_strand_id
1 'polypeptide(L)'
;MAIAQIAAQYFPELSNGVSASLICQGSKALVNWRHVCSHGCGAVHTWPASPYKRTSGTGCPYFVRSGTDCICRCRSLGALYPNVAAQIHPTLNGGVNAYKIPSHSHKPLTFICGDGHIWTTRVAVGTSGCRCLTCRQSKLEAEIAAVLTSLGLSFTPQFHFEGSLLLFDDSVSTLRLLTEGDGIQHFEPISFGGSHDINVAFASQKLRDAEKDQLALSNGHSLLRIPYTELGKCRGWVDQCLQQVATVPPGETLMMRENKALYTASGYFADVQV
;
A
#
# COMPACT_ATOMS: atom_id res chain seq x y z
N MET A 1 -2.28 35.50 10.51
CA MET A 1 -1.93 36.36 9.35
C MET A 1 -2.53 37.74 9.61
N ALA A 2 -1.76 38.82 9.49
CA ALA A 2 -2.25 40.17 9.76
C ALA A 2 -3.25 40.63 8.68
N ILE A 3 -4.18 41.53 9.01
CA ILE A 3 -5.19 42.06 8.06
C ILE A 3 -4.52 42.64 6.80
N ALA A 4 -3.40 43.35 6.95
CA ALA A 4 -2.63 43.89 5.82
C ALA A 4 -2.14 42.81 4.83
N GLN A 5 -1.73 41.64 5.34
CA GLN A 5 -1.29 40.51 4.51
C GLN A 5 -2.46 39.85 3.77
N ILE A 6 -3.67 39.90 4.34
CA ILE A 6 -4.91 39.43 3.70
C ILE A 6 -5.32 40.42 2.60
N ALA A 7 -5.30 41.72 2.88
CA ALA A 7 -5.63 42.76 1.92
C ALA A 7 -4.72 42.72 0.67
N ALA A 8 -3.43 42.44 0.84
CA ALA A 8 -2.48 42.27 -0.27
C ALA A 8 -2.83 41.11 -1.23
N GLN A 9 -3.69 40.19 -0.81
CA GLN A 9 -4.15 39.08 -1.64
C GLN A 9 -5.42 39.41 -2.43
N TYR A 10 -5.99 40.60 -2.30
CA TYR A 10 -7.14 41.00 -3.11
C TYR A 10 -6.79 41.01 -4.61
N PHE A 11 -7.68 40.46 -5.44
CA PHE A 11 -7.50 40.40 -6.90
C PHE A 11 -8.63 41.16 -7.63
N PRO A 12 -8.48 42.48 -7.83
CA PRO A 12 -9.54 43.35 -8.35
C PRO A 12 -9.96 42.99 -9.78
N GLU A 13 -9.03 42.53 -10.61
CA GLU A 13 -9.25 42.21 -12.02
C GLU A 13 -10.29 41.09 -12.21
N LEU A 14 -10.45 40.20 -11.23
CA LEU A 14 -11.48 39.15 -11.22
C LEU A 14 -12.66 39.46 -10.28
N SER A 15 -12.71 40.64 -9.65
CA SER A 15 -13.72 40.97 -8.65
C SER A 15 -14.82 41.90 -9.18
N ASN A 16 -15.08 41.85 -10.49
CA ASN A 16 -16.15 42.60 -11.16
C ASN A 16 -16.19 44.11 -10.82
N GLY A 17 -15.01 44.72 -10.62
CA GLY A 17 -14.91 46.16 -10.32
C GLY A 17 -15.33 46.56 -8.90
N VAL A 18 -15.50 45.61 -7.96
CA VAL A 18 -15.71 45.94 -6.54
C VAL A 18 -14.51 46.75 -6.04
N SER A 19 -14.75 47.96 -5.55
CA SER A 19 -13.67 48.77 -4.97
C SER A 19 -13.16 48.11 -3.68
N ALA A 20 -11.84 48.02 -3.53
CA ALA A 20 -11.19 47.54 -2.30
C ALA A 20 -11.61 48.36 -1.06
N SER A 21 -11.97 49.63 -1.24
CA SER A 21 -12.43 50.52 -0.16
C SER A 21 -13.84 50.18 0.36
N LEU A 22 -14.62 49.38 -0.39
CA LEU A 22 -15.96 48.93 0.00
C LEU A 22 -15.93 47.53 0.64
N ILE A 23 -14.75 46.93 0.76
CA ILE A 23 -14.53 45.61 1.34
C ILE A 23 -14.27 45.75 2.85
N CYS A 24 -15.31 45.64 3.66
CA CYS A 24 -15.17 45.59 5.11
C CYS A 24 -14.99 44.14 5.62
N GLN A 25 -14.37 43.99 6.78
CA GLN A 25 -14.09 42.68 7.41
C GLN A 25 -15.34 41.80 7.54
N GLY A 26 -16.51 42.38 7.84
CA GLY A 26 -17.77 41.64 8.01
C GLY A 26 -18.47 41.27 6.70
N SER A 27 -17.96 41.71 5.55
CA SER A 27 -18.64 41.51 4.26
C SER A 27 -18.71 40.03 3.87
N LYS A 28 -19.89 39.62 3.42
CA LYS A 28 -20.18 38.28 2.87
C LYS A 28 -20.10 38.24 1.34
N ALA A 29 -19.85 39.36 0.67
CA ALA A 29 -19.72 39.43 -0.78
C ALA A 29 -18.55 38.56 -1.25
N LEU A 30 -18.75 37.78 -2.32
CA LEU A 30 -17.68 37.00 -2.92
C LEU A 30 -16.81 37.90 -3.78
N VAL A 31 -15.53 37.98 -3.42
CA VAL A 31 -14.48 38.64 -4.21
C VAL A 31 -13.37 37.64 -4.48
N ASN A 32 -12.55 37.92 -5.49
CA ASN A 32 -11.45 37.05 -5.87
C ASN A 32 -10.16 37.42 -5.14
N TRP A 33 -9.43 36.38 -4.73
CA TRP A 33 -8.16 36.48 -4.04
C TRP A 33 -7.07 35.80 -4.86
N ARG A 34 -5.83 36.26 -4.70
CA ARG A 34 -4.64 35.66 -5.31
C ARG A 34 -3.56 35.33 -4.29
N HIS A 35 -2.80 34.28 -4.55
CA HIS A 35 -1.65 33.88 -3.76
C HIS A 35 -0.59 33.24 -4.66
N VAL A 36 0.63 33.76 -4.61
CA VAL A 36 1.78 33.11 -5.24
C VAL A 36 2.11 31.86 -4.43
N CYS A 37 2.15 30.72 -5.10
CA CYS A 37 2.34 29.42 -4.48
C CYS A 37 3.61 29.38 -3.62
N SER A 38 3.45 29.11 -2.33
CA SER A 38 4.57 29.05 -1.38
C SER A 38 5.46 27.82 -1.54
N HIS A 39 5.12 26.88 -2.44
CA HIS A 39 5.95 25.73 -2.77
C HIS A 39 7.10 26.06 -3.75
N GLY A 40 7.26 27.33 -4.14
CA GLY A 40 8.36 27.77 -5.02
C GLY A 40 8.15 27.50 -6.50
N CYS A 41 6.96 27.08 -6.94
CA CYS A 41 6.68 26.79 -8.35
C CYS A 41 6.25 28.01 -9.18
N GLY A 42 6.15 29.20 -8.56
CA GLY A 42 5.75 30.44 -9.24
C GLY A 42 4.27 30.53 -9.65
N ALA A 43 3.47 29.48 -9.46
CA ALA A 43 2.05 29.50 -9.81
C ALA A 43 1.28 30.54 -8.99
N VAL A 44 0.39 31.30 -9.63
CA VAL A 44 -0.55 32.19 -8.95
C VAL A 44 -1.87 31.47 -8.80
N HIS A 45 -2.26 31.18 -7.56
CA HIS A 45 -3.56 30.60 -7.25
C HIS A 45 -4.60 31.71 -7.10
N THR A 46 -5.74 31.54 -7.76
CA THR A 46 -6.88 32.45 -7.62
C THR A 46 -8.10 31.71 -7.10
N TRP A 47 -8.87 32.32 -6.20
CA TRP A 47 -10.10 31.72 -5.68
C TRP A 47 -11.10 32.78 -5.19
N PRO A 48 -12.41 32.50 -5.29
CA PRO A 48 -13.44 33.33 -4.70
C PRO A 48 -13.60 33.03 -3.20
N ALA A 49 -13.69 34.08 -2.37
CA ALA A 49 -14.09 33.96 -0.97
C ALA A 49 -14.62 35.30 -0.46
N SER A 50 -15.39 35.28 0.63
CA SER A 50 -15.78 36.53 1.28
C SER A 50 -14.68 37.08 2.20
N PRO A 51 -14.57 38.41 2.34
CA PRO A 51 -13.67 39.07 3.30
C PRO A 51 -13.83 38.54 4.74
N TYR A 52 -15.08 38.28 5.14
CA TYR A 52 -15.39 37.63 6.41
C TYR A 52 -14.70 36.27 6.55
N LYS A 53 -14.86 35.36 5.58
CA LYS A 53 -14.24 34.03 5.64
C LYS A 53 -12.71 34.09 5.67
N ARG A 54 -12.12 35.04 4.92
CA ARG A 54 -10.66 35.25 4.87
C ARG A 54 -10.11 35.70 6.22
N THR A 55 -10.76 36.67 6.85
CA THR A 55 -10.32 37.19 8.16
C THR A 55 -10.62 36.23 9.31
N SER A 56 -11.60 35.33 9.17
CA SER A 56 -11.84 34.22 10.10
C SER A 56 -10.87 33.03 9.94
N GLY A 57 -9.81 33.15 9.12
CA GLY A 57 -8.74 32.15 9.02
C GLY A 57 -8.76 31.27 7.77
N THR A 58 -9.69 31.48 6.82
CA THR A 58 -9.68 30.73 5.56
C THR A 58 -8.57 31.26 4.64
N GLY A 59 -7.60 30.40 4.34
CA GLY A 59 -6.45 30.71 3.47
C GLY A 59 -6.67 30.32 2.00
N CYS A 60 -5.56 30.27 1.26
CA CYS A 60 -5.53 29.74 -0.10
C CYS A 60 -5.95 28.26 -0.10
N PRO A 61 -6.97 27.84 -0.88
CA PRO A 61 -7.45 26.46 -0.87
C PRO A 61 -6.38 25.47 -1.37
N TYR A 62 -5.44 25.95 -2.19
CA TYR A 62 -4.30 25.17 -2.69
C TYR A 62 -3.17 24.98 -1.66
N PHE A 63 -3.27 25.57 -0.46
CA PHE A 63 -2.19 25.63 0.54
C PHE A 63 -2.32 24.60 1.69
N VAL A 64 -3.44 23.88 1.85
CA VAL A 64 -3.61 23.03 3.05
C VAL A 64 -4.08 21.61 2.79
N ARG A 65 -3.44 20.72 3.54
CA ARG A 65 -3.59 19.28 3.74
C ARG A 65 -5.04 18.94 4.13
N SER A 66 -5.69 18.15 3.29
CA SER A 66 -7.00 17.50 3.46
C SER A 66 -8.27 18.35 3.17
N GLY A 67 -9.22 17.71 2.49
CA GLY A 67 -10.62 18.15 2.42
C GLY A 67 -11.04 19.04 1.24
N THR A 68 -10.13 19.63 0.46
CA THR A 68 -10.51 20.41 -0.74
C THR A 68 -10.02 19.76 -2.03
N ASP A 69 -10.83 19.81 -3.09
CA ASP A 69 -10.48 19.32 -4.44
C ASP A 69 -9.44 20.21 -5.15
N CYS A 70 -8.93 21.26 -4.48
CA CYS A 70 -7.98 22.22 -5.03
C CYS A 70 -6.54 21.81 -4.72
N ILE A 71 -5.81 21.37 -5.75
CA ILE A 71 -4.40 21.02 -5.65
C ILE A 71 -3.54 21.88 -6.59
N CYS A 72 -2.40 22.36 -6.08
CA CYS A 72 -1.40 22.97 -6.94
C CYS A 72 -0.71 21.89 -7.78
N ARG A 73 -0.60 22.11 -9.09
CA ARG A 73 0.03 21.17 -10.04
C ARG A 73 1.40 20.67 -9.56
N CYS A 74 2.23 21.51 -8.94
CA CYS A 74 3.57 21.10 -8.47
C CYS A 74 3.56 20.11 -7.29
N ARG A 75 2.40 19.90 -6.65
CA ARG A 75 2.20 18.94 -5.56
C ARG A 75 1.40 17.70 -6.00
N SER A 76 1.05 17.63 -7.27
CA SER A 76 0.26 16.54 -7.82
C SER A 76 1.06 15.26 -8.00
N LEU A 77 0.37 14.12 -8.08
CA LEU A 77 0.94 12.82 -8.40
C LEU A 77 1.75 12.89 -9.70
N GLY A 78 1.19 13.50 -10.75
CA GLY A 78 1.85 13.62 -12.05
C GLY A 78 3.11 14.49 -12.06
N ALA A 79 3.24 15.44 -11.13
CA ALA A 79 4.44 16.29 -11.04
C ALA A 79 5.52 15.69 -10.13
N LEU A 80 5.13 15.11 -8.99
CA LEU A 80 6.09 14.61 -7.99
C LEU A 80 6.53 13.17 -8.25
N TYR A 81 5.68 12.33 -8.86
CA TYR A 81 5.93 10.91 -9.08
C TYR A 81 5.57 10.49 -10.52
N PRO A 82 6.26 11.02 -11.55
CA PRO A 82 5.91 10.75 -12.95
C PRO A 82 5.93 9.26 -13.29
N ASN A 83 6.87 8.48 -12.73
CA ASN A 83 6.95 7.04 -12.94
C ASN A 83 5.76 6.27 -12.36
N VAL A 84 5.16 6.77 -11.26
CA VAL A 84 3.95 6.17 -10.66
C VAL A 84 2.72 6.62 -11.44
N ALA A 85 2.67 7.87 -11.88
CA ALA A 85 1.59 8.38 -12.73
C ALA A 85 1.50 7.64 -14.08
N ALA A 86 2.64 7.25 -14.66
CA ALA A 86 2.69 6.43 -15.88
C ALA A 86 2.09 5.04 -15.72
N GLN A 87 1.98 4.53 -14.48
CA GLN A 87 1.36 3.24 -14.18
C GLN A 87 -0.15 3.35 -13.96
N ILE A 88 -0.78 4.52 -14.02
CA ILE A 88 -2.24 4.63 -13.87
C ILE A 88 -2.91 3.86 -15.00
N HIS A 89 -3.85 2.97 -14.65
CA HIS A 89 -4.58 2.21 -15.65
C HIS A 89 -5.40 3.14 -16.56
N PRO A 90 -5.30 3.03 -17.89
CA PRO A 90 -5.84 4.02 -18.83
C PRO A 90 -7.37 4.16 -18.79
N THR A 91 -8.10 3.05 -18.57
CA THR A 91 -9.58 3.03 -18.65
C THR A 91 -10.31 2.82 -17.32
N LEU A 92 -9.69 2.18 -16.32
CA LEU A 92 -10.37 1.77 -15.08
C LEU A 92 -10.51 2.87 -14.02
N ASN A 93 -9.99 4.07 -14.31
CA ASN A 93 -10.05 5.22 -13.39
C ASN A 93 -10.91 6.36 -13.93
N GLY A 94 -11.75 6.13 -14.94
CA GLY A 94 -12.63 7.18 -15.48
C GLY A 94 -11.89 8.39 -16.07
N GLY A 95 -10.70 8.18 -16.66
CA GLY A 95 -9.95 9.25 -17.32
C GLY A 95 -9.29 10.27 -16.38
N VAL A 96 -8.95 9.86 -15.15
CA VAL A 96 -8.28 10.74 -14.18
C VAL A 96 -7.02 11.40 -14.73
N ASN A 97 -6.87 12.70 -14.44
CA ASN A 97 -5.67 13.45 -14.74
C ASN A 97 -4.74 13.44 -13.52
N ALA A 98 -3.56 12.80 -13.63
CA ALA A 98 -2.58 12.71 -12.53
C ALA A 98 -2.13 14.08 -11.98
N TYR A 99 -2.24 15.15 -12.76
CA TYR A 99 -1.93 16.52 -12.32
C TYR A 99 -3.01 17.17 -11.44
N LYS A 100 -4.16 16.50 -11.29
CA LYS A 100 -5.27 16.88 -10.40
C LYS A 100 -5.39 15.97 -9.18
N ILE A 101 -4.46 15.04 -9.00
CA ILE A 101 -4.48 14.07 -7.90
C ILE A 101 -3.43 14.47 -6.87
N PRO A 102 -3.79 14.64 -5.58
CA PRO A 102 -2.82 14.79 -4.52
C PRO A 102 -1.87 13.61 -4.42
N SER A 103 -0.57 13.88 -4.40
CA SER A 103 0.44 12.82 -4.38
C SER A 103 0.38 11.93 -3.15
N HIS A 104 -0.22 12.41 -2.06
CA HIS A 104 -0.46 11.64 -0.82
C HIS A 104 -1.96 11.39 -0.59
N SER A 105 -2.74 11.28 -1.67
CA SER A 105 -4.18 11.02 -1.55
C SER A 105 -4.46 9.62 -0.98
N HIS A 106 -5.50 9.51 -0.15
CA HIS A 106 -6.04 8.22 0.27
C HIS A 106 -7.11 7.67 -0.70
N LYS A 107 -7.39 8.38 -1.80
CA LYS A 107 -8.29 7.87 -2.85
C LYS A 107 -7.65 6.63 -3.49
N PRO A 108 -8.41 5.54 -3.71
CA PRO A 108 -7.92 4.39 -4.45
C PRO A 108 -7.77 4.74 -5.93
N LEU A 109 -6.70 4.25 -6.55
CA LEU A 109 -6.50 4.25 -8.00
C LEU A 109 -6.08 2.86 -8.44
N THR A 110 -6.51 2.48 -9.64
CA THR A 110 -6.08 1.26 -10.31
C THR A 110 -4.86 1.55 -11.17
N PHE A 111 -3.83 0.71 -11.04
CA PHE A 111 -2.56 0.80 -11.73
C PHE A 111 -2.33 -0.44 -12.62
N ILE A 112 -1.41 -0.32 -13.58
CA ILE A 112 -0.92 -1.38 -14.46
C ILE A 112 0.60 -1.23 -14.62
N CYS A 113 1.33 -2.35 -14.59
CA CYS A 113 2.78 -2.35 -14.79
C CYS A 113 3.14 -2.68 -16.25
N GLY A 114 4.44 -2.61 -16.59
CA GLY A 114 4.94 -2.96 -17.92
C GLY A 114 4.62 -4.39 -18.36
N ASP A 115 4.45 -5.30 -17.40
CA ASP A 115 4.10 -6.70 -17.64
C ASP A 115 2.57 -6.94 -17.70
N GLY A 116 1.77 -5.89 -17.56
CA GLY A 116 0.30 -5.96 -17.69
C GLY A 116 -0.48 -6.34 -16.43
N HIS A 117 0.19 -6.59 -15.29
CA HIS A 117 -0.49 -6.86 -14.03
C HIS A 117 -1.25 -5.63 -13.53
N ILE A 118 -2.49 -5.83 -13.07
CA ILE A 118 -3.39 -4.76 -12.62
C ILE A 118 -3.58 -4.85 -11.10
N TRP A 119 -3.49 -3.71 -10.40
CA TRP A 119 -3.76 -3.66 -8.95
C TRP A 119 -4.40 -2.32 -8.54
N THR A 120 -5.17 -2.34 -7.45
CA THR A 120 -5.79 -1.12 -6.90
C THR A 120 -5.20 -0.81 -5.53
N THR A 121 -4.70 0.41 -5.33
CA THR A 121 -4.19 0.86 -4.02
C THR A 121 -4.40 2.36 -3.82
N ARG A 122 -4.21 2.83 -2.59
CA ARG A 122 -4.25 4.27 -2.28
C ARG A 122 -3.06 4.99 -2.92
N VAL A 123 -3.25 6.21 -3.42
CA VAL A 123 -2.15 6.98 -4.05
C VAL A 123 -0.95 7.13 -3.12
N ALA A 124 -1.18 7.49 -1.86
CA ALA A 124 -0.11 7.62 -0.86
C ALA A 124 0.76 6.36 -0.74
N VAL A 125 0.12 5.17 -0.80
CA VAL A 125 0.80 3.88 -0.72
C VAL A 125 1.63 3.64 -1.99
N GLY A 126 1.03 3.86 -3.17
CA GLY A 126 1.74 3.76 -4.46
C GLY A 126 2.98 4.66 -4.56
N THR A 127 2.91 5.89 -4.02
CA THR A 127 4.04 6.83 -4.02
C THR A 127 5.15 6.49 -3.04
N SER A 128 4.86 5.71 -1.98
CA SER A 128 5.84 5.26 -0.99
C SER A 128 6.69 4.07 -1.45
N GLY A 129 6.65 3.73 -2.74
CA GLY A 129 7.44 2.63 -3.32
C GLY A 129 6.67 1.33 -3.51
N CYS A 130 5.35 1.30 -3.25
CA CYS A 130 4.52 0.16 -3.61
C CYS A 130 4.43 0.04 -5.14
N ARG A 131 5.03 -1.03 -5.66
CA ARG A 131 5.03 -1.43 -7.07
C ARG A 131 4.07 -2.60 -7.26
N CYS A 132 3.89 -3.02 -8.51
CA CYS A 132 3.20 -4.27 -8.83
C CYS A 132 3.73 -5.41 -7.94
N LEU A 133 2.84 -5.99 -7.16
CA LEU A 133 3.20 -7.01 -6.18
C LEU A 133 3.64 -8.31 -6.88
N THR A 134 3.04 -8.62 -8.03
CA THR A 134 3.49 -9.71 -8.90
C THR A 134 4.91 -9.48 -9.44
N CYS A 135 5.26 -8.25 -9.86
CA CYS A 135 6.63 -7.96 -10.30
C CYS A 135 7.64 -7.92 -9.13
N ARG A 136 7.16 -7.75 -7.89
CA ARG A 136 8.00 -7.79 -6.68
C ARG A 136 8.16 -9.19 -6.13
N GLN A 137 7.30 -10.12 -6.55
CA GLN A 137 7.34 -11.52 -6.16
C GLN A 137 8.77 -12.04 -6.23
N SER A 138 9.23 -12.69 -5.16
CA SER A 138 10.57 -13.28 -5.17
C SER A 138 10.63 -14.41 -6.22
N LYS A 139 11.84 -14.76 -6.67
CA LYS A 139 12.02 -15.91 -7.58
C LYS A 139 11.44 -17.20 -6.97
N LEU A 140 11.54 -17.32 -5.65
CA LEU A 140 11.01 -18.45 -4.91
C LEU A 140 9.48 -18.47 -4.93
N GLU A 141 8.84 -17.37 -4.56
CA GLU A 141 7.37 -17.25 -4.62
C GLU A 141 6.84 -17.53 -6.04
N ALA A 142 7.53 -17.02 -7.08
CA ALA A 142 7.16 -17.27 -8.47
C ALA A 142 7.24 -18.75 -8.85
N GLU A 143 8.25 -19.47 -8.33
CA GLU A 143 8.39 -20.92 -8.54
C GLU A 143 7.29 -21.69 -7.81
N ILE A 144 6.96 -21.32 -6.56
CA ILE A 144 5.85 -21.93 -5.80
C ILE A 144 4.53 -21.77 -6.56
N ALA A 145 4.21 -20.55 -6.99
CA ALA A 145 3.01 -20.26 -7.77
C ALA A 145 2.96 -21.05 -9.09
N ALA A 146 4.11 -21.19 -9.78
CA ALA A 146 4.21 -21.98 -11.00
C ALA A 146 3.97 -23.48 -10.73
N VAL A 147 4.49 -24.01 -9.62
CA VAL A 147 4.23 -25.40 -9.19
C VAL A 147 2.76 -25.61 -8.91
N LEU A 148 2.12 -24.73 -8.11
CA LEU A 148 0.68 -24.82 -7.81
C LEU A 148 -0.16 -24.81 -9.11
N THR A 149 0.17 -23.91 -10.04
CA THR A 149 -0.47 -23.84 -11.36
C THR A 149 -0.28 -25.12 -12.15
N SER A 150 0.93 -25.69 -12.17
CA SER A 150 1.25 -26.93 -12.90
C SER A 150 0.49 -28.15 -12.36
N LEU A 151 0.11 -28.11 -11.09
CA LEU A 151 -0.70 -29.12 -10.41
C LEU A 151 -2.21 -28.92 -10.62
N GLY A 152 -2.61 -27.85 -11.33
CA GLY A 152 -4.01 -27.50 -11.54
C GLY A 152 -4.72 -27.00 -10.27
N LEU A 153 -3.95 -26.53 -9.27
CA LEU A 153 -4.51 -25.99 -8.04
C LEU A 153 -4.90 -24.52 -8.24
N SER A 154 -6.12 -24.17 -7.87
CA SER A 154 -6.58 -22.78 -7.79
C SER A 154 -6.10 -22.17 -6.49
N PHE A 155 -5.47 -20.99 -6.56
CA PHE A 155 -4.95 -20.28 -5.38
C PHE A 155 -5.18 -18.78 -5.47
N THR A 156 -5.13 -18.13 -4.30
CA THR A 156 -5.22 -16.67 -4.15
C THR A 156 -3.85 -16.14 -3.70
N PRO A 157 -3.14 -15.37 -4.54
CA PRO A 157 -1.88 -14.75 -4.14
C PRO A 157 -2.13 -13.60 -3.14
N GLN A 158 -1.15 -13.32 -2.27
CA GLN A 158 -1.19 -12.27 -1.26
C GLN A 158 -2.45 -12.32 -0.40
N PHE A 159 -2.73 -13.51 0.10
CA PHE A 159 -3.91 -13.79 0.90
C PHE A 159 -3.76 -13.17 2.30
N HIS A 160 -4.83 -12.61 2.84
CA HIS A 160 -4.92 -12.23 4.25
C HIS A 160 -6.27 -12.66 4.81
N PHE A 161 -6.31 -12.90 6.12
CA PHE A 161 -7.57 -13.11 6.82
C PHE A 161 -8.30 -11.78 7.02
N GLU A 162 -9.64 -11.84 7.11
CA GLU A 162 -10.43 -10.67 7.46
C GLU A 162 -10.01 -10.14 8.84
N GLY A 163 -9.81 -8.82 8.94
CA GLY A 163 -9.35 -8.18 10.17
C GLY A 163 -7.83 -8.28 10.43
N SER A 164 -7.07 -9.02 9.63
CA SER A 164 -5.60 -9.06 9.70
C SER A 164 -4.95 -8.27 8.56
N LEU A 165 -3.80 -7.66 8.86
CA LEU A 165 -2.93 -7.02 7.86
C LEU A 165 -1.75 -7.92 7.44
N LEU A 166 -1.61 -9.11 8.02
CA LEU A 166 -0.57 -10.06 7.66
C LEU A 166 -0.94 -10.79 6.36
N LEU A 167 -0.06 -10.70 5.37
CA LEU A 167 -0.21 -11.31 4.06
C LEU A 167 0.60 -12.61 4.00
N PHE A 168 -0.04 -13.65 3.48
CA PHE A 168 0.58 -14.90 3.04
C PHE A 168 0.81 -14.87 1.54
N ASP A 169 1.86 -15.54 1.06
CA ASP A 169 2.24 -15.47 -0.36
C ASP A 169 1.16 -16.06 -1.25
N ASP A 170 0.66 -17.25 -0.92
CA ASP A 170 -0.49 -17.86 -1.61
C ASP A 170 -1.41 -18.62 -0.64
N SER A 171 -2.68 -18.74 -1.03
CA SER A 171 -3.70 -19.55 -0.35
C SER A 171 -4.40 -20.50 -1.31
N VAL A 172 -4.30 -21.80 -1.07
CA VAL A 172 -5.05 -22.87 -1.73
C VAL A 172 -6.25 -23.21 -0.84
N SER A 173 -7.32 -22.43 -0.99
CA SER A 173 -8.48 -22.47 -0.08
C SER A 173 -9.16 -23.83 0.00
N THR A 174 -9.19 -24.59 -1.10
CA THR A 174 -9.77 -25.95 -1.15
C THR A 174 -9.05 -26.94 -0.25
N LEU A 175 -7.79 -26.68 0.07
CA LEU A 175 -6.94 -27.54 0.91
C LEU A 175 -6.64 -26.90 2.28
N ARG A 176 -7.17 -25.71 2.54
CA ARG A 176 -6.79 -24.88 3.71
C ARG A 176 -5.28 -24.76 3.86
N LEU A 177 -4.58 -24.60 2.73
CA LEU A 177 -3.12 -24.53 2.68
C LEU A 177 -2.68 -23.10 2.37
N LEU A 178 -1.77 -22.57 3.17
CA LEU A 178 -1.07 -21.32 2.96
C LEU A 178 0.39 -21.60 2.62
N THR A 179 1.03 -20.74 1.82
CA THR A 179 2.46 -20.85 1.49
C THR A 179 3.22 -19.58 1.81
N GLU A 180 4.48 -19.74 2.20
CA GLU A 180 5.45 -18.66 2.44
C GLU A 180 6.83 -19.04 1.88
N GLY A 181 7.44 -18.11 1.16
CA GLY A 181 8.83 -18.16 0.74
C GLY A 181 9.74 -17.40 1.72
N ASP A 182 10.51 -18.12 2.51
CA ASP A 182 11.39 -17.51 3.53
C ASP A 182 12.73 -17.08 2.92
N GLY A 183 12.92 -15.77 2.73
CA GLY A 183 14.21 -15.18 2.38
C GLY A 183 15.28 -15.29 3.49
N ILE A 184 16.54 -14.97 3.17
CA ILE A 184 17.67 -15.01 4.13
C ILE A 184 17.41 -14.20 5.42
N GLN A 185 16.62 -13.13 5.34
CA GLN A 185 16.22 -12.31 6.50
C GLN A 185 15.39 -13.07 7.56
N HIS A 186 14.79 -14.21 7.20
CA HIS A 186 14.09 -15.07 8.15
C HIS A 186 15.05 -15.94 8.96
N PHE A 187 16.32 -16.02 8.55
CA PHE A 187 17.33 -16.89 9.15
C PHE A 187 18.46 -16.09 9.80
N GLU A 188 18.85 -14.97 9.18
CA GLU A 188 20.02 -14.19 9.58
C GLU A 188 19.73 -12.68 9.69
N PRO A 189 20.39 -11.97 10.62
CA PRO A 189 20.31 -10.51 10.73
C PRO A 189 21.11 -9.86 9.61
N ILE A 190 20.45 -9.54 8.51
CA ILE A 190 21.06 -8.88 7.35
C ILE A 190 20.59 -7.44 7.19
N SER A 191 21.43 -6.61 6.57
CA SER A 191 21.02 -5.27 6.15
C SER A 191 20.22 -5.35 4.85
N PHE A 192 18.94 -5.00 4.92
CA PHE A 192 18.08 -4.88 3.74
C PHE A 192 17.34 -3.54 3.79
N GLY A 193 17.57 -2.66 2.80
CA GLY A 193 16.80 -1.42 2.62
C GLY A 193 17.24 -0.18 3.43
N GLY A 194 18.31 -0.25 4.23
CA GLY A 194 18.93 0.92 4.86
C GLY A 194 18.40 1.36 6.24
N SER A 195 19.35 1.78 7.11
CA SER A 195 19.24 2.52 8.38
C SER A 195 18.33 2.00 9.52
N HIS A 196 18.21 0.69 9.70
CA HIS A 196 17.74 0.11 10.98
C HIS A 196 18.80 -0.83 11.54
N ASP A 197 18.85 -0.94 12.87
CA ASP A 197 19.66 -1.95 13.53
C ASP A 197 19.23 -3.34 13.04
N ILE A 198 20.17 -4.07 12.45
CA ILE A 198 19.94 -5.38 11.82
C ILE A 198 19.36 -6.39 12.81
N ASN A 199 19.70 -6.31 14.09
CA ASN A 199 19.20 -7.21 15.12
C ASN A 199 17.77 -6.85 15.50
N VAL A 200 17.43 -5.56 15.58
CA VAL A 200 16.06 -5.10 15.81
C VAL A 200 15.15 -5.50 14.64
N ALA A 201 15.63 -5.33 13.41
CA ALA A 201 14.90 -5.73 12.20
C ALA A 201 14.67 -7.25 12.19
N PHE A 202 15.70 -8.04 12.51
CA PHE A 202 15.62 -9.49 12.60
C PHE A 202 14.67 -9.97 13.70
N ALA A 203 14.77 -9.40 14.91
CA ALA A 203 13.85 -9.70 16.01
C ALA A 203 12.39 -9.39 15.64
N SER A 204 12.16 -8.24 14.98
CA SER A 204 10.84 -7.87 14.46
C SER A 204 10.34 -8.86 13.40
N GLN A 205 11.24 -9.40 12.58
CA GLN A 205 10.91 -10.41 11.58
C GLN A 205 10.51 -11.74 12.23
N LYS A 206 11.24 -12.19 13.26
CA LYS A 206 10.90 -13.39 14.03
C LYS A 206 9.55 -13.29 14.74
N LEU A 207 9.23 -12.11 15.29
CA LEU A 207 7.91 -11.85 15.88
C LEU A 207 6.81 -11.98 14.82
N ARG A 208 6.99 -11.36 13.65
CA ARG A 208 6.02 -11.47 12.54
C ARG A 208 5.87 -12.91 12.04
N ASP A 209 6.95 -13.68 11.98
CA ASP A 209 6.90 -15.10 11.62
C ASP A 209 6.03 -15.89 12.60
N ALA A 210 6.22 -15.69 13.91
CA ALA A 210 5.42 -16.35 14.94
C ALA A 210 3.94 -15.91 14.90
N GLU A 211 3.66 -14.63 14.63
CA GLU A 211 2.30 -14.12 14.46
C GLU A 211 1.60 -14.75 13.24
N LYS A 212 2.31 -14.91 12.12
CA LYS A 212 1.78 -15.60 10.94
C LYS A 212 1.48 -17.07 11.22
N ASP A 213 2.40 -17.78 11.88
CA ASP A 213 2.22 -19.18 12.24
C ASP A 213 0.97 -19.34 13.13
N GLN A 214 0.81 -18.50 14.15
CA GLN A 214 -0.37 -18.50 15.04
C GLN A 214 -1.66 -18.12 14.31
N LEU A 215 -1.59 -17.18 13.36
CA LEU A 215 -2.75 -16.75 12.59
C LEU A 215 -3.24 -17.85 11.65
N ALA A 216 -2.34 -18.56 10.98
CA ALA A 216 -2.69 -19.72 10.17
C ALA A 216 -3.32 -20.83 11.03
N LEU A 217 -2.67 -21.14 12.16
CA LEU A 217 -3.12 -22.14 13.13
C LEU A 217 -4.54 -21.86 13.66
N SER A 218 -4.75 -20.67 14.20
CA SER A 218 -6.04 -20.26 14.79
C SER A 218 -7.19 -20.22 13.77
N ASN A 219 -6.87 -20.08 12.48
CA ASN A 219 -7.84 -20.16 11.38
C ASN A 219 -7.94 -21.55 10.75
N GLY A 220 -7.32 -22.58 11.35
CA GLY A 220 -7.41 -23.96 10.87
C GLY A 220 -6.78 -24.19 9.50
N HIS A 221 -5.72 -23.43 9.18
CA HIS A 221 -4.96 -23.57 7.94
C HIS A 221 -3.60 -24.21 8.20
N SER A 222 -3.21 -25.10 7.31
CA SER A 222 -1.84 -25.60 7.22
C SER A 222 -0.95 -24.54 6.58
N LEU A 223 0.30 -24.42 7.01
CA LEU A 223 1.27 -23.46 6.47
C LEU A 223 2.52 -24.18 5.99
N LEU A 224 2.83 -24.01 4.70
CA LEU A 224 4.05 -24.50 4.07
C LEU A 224 5.05 -23.36 3.93
N ARG A 225 6.17 -23.45 4.65
CA ARG A 225 7.28 -22.49 4.56
C ARG A 225 8.45 -23.13 3.81
N ILE A 226 8.84 -22.54 2.69
CA ILE A 226 9.96 -23.01 1.87
C ILE A 226 11.11 -22.00 2.00
N PRO A 227 12.34 -22.41 2.40
CA PRO A 227 13.46 -21.50 2.50
C PRO A 227 14.04 -21.13 1.12
N TYR A 228 14.61 -19.93 0.99
CA TYR A 228 15.23 -19.43 -0.25
C TYR A 228 16.36 -20.29 -0.80
N THR A 229 17.00 -21.09 0.05
CA THR A 229 18.03 -22.07 -0.34
C THR A 229 17.47 -23.22 -1.17
N GLU A 230 16.15 -23.41 -1.17
CA GLU A 230 15.45 -24.48 -1.88
C GLU A 230 14.85 -24.03 -3.22
N LEU A 231 15.27 -22.87 -3.73
CA LEU A 231 14.98 -22.46 -5.10
C LEU A 231 15.40 -23.57 -6.09
N GLY A 232 14.51 -23.93 -7.01
CA GLY A 232 14.63 -25.03 -7.96
C GLY A 232 14.11 -26.37 -7.46
N LYS A 233 13.67 -26.46 -6.19
CA LYS A 233 13.17 -27.70 -5.57
C LYS A 233 11.73 -27.56 -5.05
N CYS A 234 11.04 -26.46 -5.34
CA CYS A 234 9.71 -26.18 -4.77
C CYS A 234 8.70 -27.30 -5.03
N ARG A 235 8.81 -27.99 -6.18
CA ARG A 235 7.92 -29.11 -6.53
C ARG A 235 7.94 -30.23 -5.49
N GLY A 236 9.11 -30.64 -5.03
CA GLY A 236 9.23 -31.72 -4.04
C GLY A 236 8.58 -31.35 -2.70
N TRP A 237 8.79 -30.10 -2.27
CA TRP A 237 8.19 -29.55 -1.06
C TRP A 237 6.66 -29.51 -1.14
N VAL A 238 6.12 -29.01 -2.26
CA VAL A 238 4.68 -28.95 -2.47
C VAL A 238 4.09 -30.36 -2.54
N ASP A 239 4.68 -31.28 -3.29
CA ASP A 239 4.19 -32.66 -3.40
C ASP A 239 4.16 -33.37 -2.03
N GLN A 240 5.23 -33.22 -1.22
CA GLN A 240 5.29 -33.77 0.14
C GLN A 240 4.23 -33.14 1.05
N CYS A 241 4.02 -31.83 0.95
CA CYS A 241 2.99 -31.12 1.70
C CYS A 241 1.59 -31.63 1.36
N LEU A 242 1.28 -31.77 0.08
CA LEU A 242 -0.03 -32.25 -0.37
C LEU A 242 -0.33 -33.67 0.11
N GLN A 243 0.67 -34.56 0.14
CA GLN A 243 0.53 -35.91 0.69
C GLN A 243 0.13 -35.89 2.17
N GLN A 244 0.71 -34.98 2.95
CA GLN A 244 0.43 -34.89 4.38
C GLN A 244 -0.87 -34.15 4.66
N VAL A 245 -1.17 -33.06 3.95
CA VAL A 245 -2.43 -32.31 4.10
C VAL A 245 -3.65 -33.21 3.85
N ALA A 246 -3.55 -34.15 2.91
CA ALA A 246 -4.61 -35.13 2.66
C ALA A 246 -4.89 -36.09 3.84
N THR A 247 -3.93 -36.21 4.77
CA THR A 247 -4.02 -37.08 5.95
C THR A 247 -4.33 -36.35 7.25
N VAL A 248 -4.38 -35.00 7.23
CA VAL A 248 -4.65 -34.20 8.43
C VAL A 248 -6.09 -34.42 8.91
N PRO A 249 -6.31 -34.87 10.16
CA PRO A 249 -7.65 -35.05 10.71
C PRO A 249 -8.45 -33.74 10.75
N PRO A 250 -9.79 -33.81 10.67
CA PRO A 250 -10.64 -32.62 10.84
C PRO A 250 -10.37 -31.92 12.18
N GLY A 251 -9.97 -30.64 12.12
CA GLY A 251 -9.67 -29.83 13.31
C GLY A 251 -8.19 -29.77 13.70
N GLU A 252 -7.33 -30.51 13.02
CA GLU A 252 -5.87 -30.38 13.15
C GLU A 252 -5.31 -29.51 12.03
N THR A 253 -4.09 -29.01 12.23
CA THR A 253 -3.35 -28.22 11.24
C THR A 253 -1.93 -28.74 11.14
N LEU A 254 -1.40 -28.68 9.91
CA LEU A 254 -0.04 -29.09 9.60
C LEU A 254 0.83 -27.85 9.37
N MET A 255 1.93 -27.77 10.11
CA MET A 255 2.97 -26.79 9.88
C MET A 255 4.16 -27.49 9.24
N MET A 256 4.54 -27.07 8.03
CA MET A 256 5.67 -27.64 7.29
C MET A 256 6.79 -26.63 7.21
N ARG A 257 7.91 -26.92 7.88
CA ARG A 257 9.12 -26.08 7.86
C ARG A 257 10.36 -26.97 7.87
N GLU A 258 11.39 -26.61 7.10
CA GLU A 258 12.70 -27.28 7.14
C GLU A 258 12.62 -28.83 6.99
N ASN A 259 11.77 -29.34 6.10
CA ASN A 259 11.50 -30.77 5.86
C ASN A 259 10.91 -31.53 7.07
N LYS A 260 10.33 -30.82 8.06
CA LYS A 260 9.63 -31.44 9.19
C LYS A 260 8.16 -31.08 9.18
N ALA A 261 7.35 -32.13 9.36
CA ALA A 261 5.93 -32.03 9.62
C ALA A 261 5.72 -31.83 11.11
N LEU A 262 5.28 -30.63 11.50
CA LEU A 262 4.86 -30.34 12.87
C LEU A 262 3.34 -30.37 12.90
N TYR A 263 2.78 -31.35 13.61
CA TYR A 263 1.34 -31.46 13.82
C TYR A 263 0.99 -30.80 15.14
N THR A 264 -0.10 -30.04 15.19
CA THR A 264 -0.65 -29.58 16.46
C THR A 264 -2.01 -30.23 16.72
N ALA A 265 -2.07 -31.11 17.71
CA ALA A 265 -3.28 -31.29 18.49
C ALA A 265 -3.27 -30.18 19.56
N SER A 266 -4.32 -29.35 19.62
CA SER A 266 -4.56 -28.40 20.73
C SER A 266 -3.54 -27.26 20.96
N GLY A 267 -2.87 -26.75 19.92
CA GLY A 267 -2.25 -25.41 19.96
C GLY A 267 -0.83 -25.30 20.55
N TYR A 268 -0.09 -26.40 20.69
CA TYR A 268 1.34 -26.38 21.02
C TYR A 268 2.14 -27.31 20.09
N PHE A 269 3.31 -26.87 19.66
CA PHE A 269 4.22 -27.61 18.80
C PHE A 269 4.89 -28.75 19.58
N ALA A 270 4.70 -29.99 19.13
CA ALA A 270 5.59 -31.10 19.46
C ALA A 270 6.35 -31.49 18.19
N ASP A 271 7.69 -31.49 18.26
CA ASP A 271 8.54 -32.03 17.19
C ASP A 271 8.21 -33.52 16.98
N VAL A 272 7.70 -33.88 15.82
CA VAL A 272 7.64 -35.29 15.40
C VAL A 272 8.97 -35.62 14.74
N GLN A 273 9.85 -36.32 15.47
CA GLN A 273 10.97 -36.99 14.85
C GLN A 273 10.44 -38.16 14.02
N VAL A 274 10.70 -38.14 12.72
CA VAL A 274 10.59 -39.32 11.83
C VAL A 274 11.99 -39.90 11.66
#